data_AF-A0A251V016-F1
#
_entry.id   AF-A0A251V016-F1
#
_cell.length_a   1.000
_cell.length_b   1.000
_cell.length_c   1.000
_cell.angle_alpha   90.00
_cell.angle_beta   90.00
_cell.angle_gamma   90.00
#
_symmetry.space_group_name_H-M   'P 1'
#
loop_
_entity.id
_entity.type
_entity.pdbx_description
1 polymer ?
#
loop_
_entity_poly.entity_id
_entity_poly.type
_entity_poly.pdbx_seq_one_letter_code
_entity_poly.pdbx_strand_id
1 'polypeptide(L)'
;MANIRVCARFRPAILQDDGEVLHFARSDSRSFTLQDENDEHHTFSFDKVFYKDSEQADVYEFLASHLVRDVVKGINGTIITYGETGAGKTYTMEGANIMETENYKKGLLPRVVDELFEVISLCGEATAYKIKLSMVEIYMERVRDLLDLSKDNIQIEEHEEHGMLLCGSTEILISDGEEALKLLSSGIANRAVGESKTNKASSRSHCIYIFTVEKEVANEKRVSTGKLVLVDLTGSETTDADGRALEEAKTIKKSLSALENMIDALISGQENHISFRDSKITRILQATLGGSFQTALLCCCSPGLCHFPKTLCTLLFGARIKALSAFNEAMSSMKETTEKLVYTTAELLRENQRLKQIMREMYEEVMHVNKKMVVDCEEILHLIKKHQETPGQI
;
A
#
# COMPACT_ATOMS: atom_id res chain seq x y z
N MET A 1 4.83 1.81 -8.02
CA MET A 1 4.01 0.89 -7.18
C MET A 1 4.00 1.43 -5.76
N ALA A 2 3.01 1.06 -4.96
CA ALA A 2 2.91 1.54 -3.59
C ALA A 2 4.09 1.08 -2.72
N ASN A 3 4.64 2.01 -1.92
CA ASN A 3 5.62 1.70 -0.88
C ASN A 3 4.88 1.15 0.35
N ILE A 4 5.33 0.03 0.90
CA ILE A 4 4.75 -0.59 2.09
C ILE A 4 5.72 -0.45 3.26
N ARG A 5 5.35 0.37 4.24
CA ARG A 5 6.08 0.47 5.51
C ARG A 5 5.69 -0.69 6.41
N VAL A 6 6.67 -1.40 6.94
CA VAL A 6 6.45 -2.51 7.87
C VAL A 6 7.14 -2.19 9.19
N CYS A 7 6.37 -2.19 10.28
CA CYS A 7 6.85 -1.95 11.63
C CYS A 7 6.49 -3.12 12.55
N ALA A 8 7.27 -3.29 13.62
CA ALA A 8 6.93 -4.22 14.71
C ALA A 8 6.69 -3.43 16.01
N ARG A 9 5.72 -3.85 16.82
CA ARG A 9 5.42 -3.27 18.13
C ARG A 9 5.30 -4.37 19.17
N PHE A 10 6.19 -4.34 20.15
CA PHE A 10 6.11 -5.19 21.34
C PHE A 10 5.38 -4.42 22.44
N ARG A 11 4.23 -4.95 22.90
CA ARG A 11 3.54 -4.38 24.06
C ARG A 11 4.34 -4.61 25.35
N PRO A 12 4.05 -3.86 26.44
CA PRO A 12 4.57 -4.22 27.77
C PRO A 12 4.15 -5.63 28.20
N ALA A 13 4.95 -6.26 29.06
CA ALA A 13 4.61 -7.55 29.65
C ALA A 13 3.41 -7.43 30.60
N ILE A 14 2.51 -8.41 30.57
CA ILE A 14 1.33 -8.50 31.43
C ILE A 14 1.41 -9.76 32.30
N LEU A 15 0.55 -9.85 33.32
CA LEU A 15 0.51 -10.99 34.25
C LEU A 15 0.28 -12.35 33.56
N GLN A 16 -0.33 -12.35 32.37
CA GLN A 16 -0.59 -13.54 31.56
C GLN A 16 0.63 -14.04 30.76
N ASP A 17 1.74 -13.30 30.76
CA ASP A 17 2.97 -13.69 30.05
C ASP A 17 3.87 -14.63 30.90
N ASP A 18 3.34 -15.25 31.97
CA ASP A 18 4.00 -16.18 32.91
C ASP A 18 5.30 -15.67 33.56
N GLY A 19 5.62 -14.37 33.42
CA GLY A 19 6.77 -13.72 34.03
C GLY A 19 8.09 -13.86 33.25
N GLU A 20 8.15 -14.75 32.26
CA GLU A 20 9.31 -14.93 31.38
C GLU A 20 9.13 -14.13 30.09
N VAL A 21 10.08 -13.22 29.83
CA VAL A 21 10.07 -12.35 28.65
C VAL A 21 11.15 -12.75 27.67
N LEU A 22 10.88 -12.51 26.39
CA LEU A 22 11.82 -12.72 25.30
C LEU A 22 13.10 -11.93 25.51
N HIS A 23 14.24 -12.58 25.24
CA HIS A 23 15.53 -11.93 25.20
C HIS A 23 15.72 -11.21 23.85
N PHE A 24 15.87 -9.88 23.93
CA PHE A 24 16.09 -9.03 22.77
C PHE A 24 17.55 -8.59 22.68
N ALA A 25 18.28 -9.04 21.66
CA ALA A 25 19.50 -8.37 21.25
C ALA A 25 19.13 -7.27 20.24
N ARG A 26 19.01 -6.03 20.74
CA ARG A 26 18.67 -4.86 19.91
C ARG A 26 19.93 -4.37 19.20
N SER A 27 19.93 -4.37 17.88
CA SER A 27 21.03 -3.84 17.09
C SER A 27 20.87 -2.33 16.87
N ASP A 28 19.66 -1.91 16.48
CA ASP A 28 19.30 -0.51 16.28
C ASP A 28 17.77 -0.31 16.39
N SER A 29 17.24 0.82 15.92
CA SER A 29 15.80 1.10 15.97
C SER A 29 14.94 0.36 14.93
N ARG A 30 15.57 -0.47 14.08
CA ARG A 30 14.98 -1.19 12.94
C ARG A 30 15.21 -2.70 13.05
N SER A 31 16.30 -3.13 13.68
CA SER A 31 16.79 -4.50 13.64
C SER A 31 17.02 -5.06 15.04
N PHE A 32 16.64 -6.32 15.22
CA PHE A 32 16.79 -7.05 16.47
C PHE A 32 16.91 -8.54 16.23
N THR A 33 17.48 -9.23 17.21
CA THR A 33 17.57 -10.68 17.24
C THR A 33 16.80 -11.21 18.46
N LEU A 34 15.95 -12.20 18.22
CA LEU A 34 15.29 -13.00 19.25
C LEU A 34 16.02 -14.32 19.41
N GLN A 35 16.04 -14.83 20.64
CA GLN A 35 16.51 -16.17 20.94
C GLN A 35 15.30 -17.03 21.34
N ASP A 36 15.19 -18.23 20.78
CA ASP A 36 14.16 -19.21 21.14
C ASP A 36 14.58 -20.07 22.34
N GLU A 37 13.74 -21.01 22.75
CA GLU A 37 14.00 -21.95 23.85
C GLU A 37 15.12 -22.97 23.54
N ASN A 38 15.50 -23.13 22.26
CA ASN A 38 16.55 -24.05 21.79
C ASN A 38 17.89 -23.34 21.53
N ASP A 39 18.05 -22.09 21.99
CA ASP A 39 19.19 -21.22 21.69
C ASP A 39 19.38 -20.88 20.19
N GLU A 40 18.33 -21.02 19.36
CA GLU A 40 18.32 -20.54 17.98
C GLU A 40 18.05 -19.03 17.92
N HIS A 41 18.81 -18.34 17.07
CA HIS A 41 18.75 -16.90 16.91
C HIS A 41 18.00 -16.50 15.63
N HIS A 42 16.92 -15.73 15.77
CA HIS A 42 16.14 -15.19 14.66
C HIS A 42 16.33 -13.68 14.56
N THR A 43 16.90 -13.21 13.45
CA THR A 43 17.15 -11.78 13.21
C THR A 43 16.12 -11.20 12.26
N PHE A 44 15.54 -10.05 12.64
CA PHE A 44 14.56 -9.32 11.85
C PHE A 44 15.00 -7.87 11.62
N SER A 45 14.58 -7.30 10.49
CA SER A 45 14.78 -5.89 10.18
C SER A 45 13.52 -5.30 9.55
N PHE A 46 13.07 -4.17 10.09
CA PHE A 46 11.83 -3.47 9.71
C PHE A 46 12.09 -1.98 9.45
N ASP A 47 11.05 -1.21 9.14
CA ASP A 47 11.16 0.26 9.03
C ASP A 47 11.26 0.92 10.41
N LYS A 48 10.61 0.33 11.43
CA LYS A 48 10.75 0.72 12.84
C LYS A 48 10.34 -0.43 13.75
N VAL A 49 11.00 -0.52 14.90
CA VAL A 49 10.60 -1.40 16.00
C VAL A 49 10.26 -0.58 17.23
N PHE A 50 9.03 -0.71 17.70
CA PHE A 50 8.52 -0.11 18.92
C PHE A 50 8.57 -1.13 20.06
N TYR A 51 9.07 -0.72 21.21
CA TYR A 51 9.21 -1.57 22.39
C TYR A 51 8.29 -1.05 23.52
N LYS A 52 8.43 -1.64 24.71
CA LYS A 52 7.61 -1.31 25.88
C LYS A 52 7.57 0.18 26.25
N ASP A 53 8.62 0.94 25.92
CA ASP A 53 8.76 2.36 26.26
C ASP A 53 8.19 3.28 25.16
N SER A 54 7.73 2.73 24.04
CA SER A 54 7.14 3.50 22.94
C SER A 54 5.68 3.85 23.23
N GLU A 55 5.36 5.14 23.20
CA GLU A 55 4.01 5.63 23.44
C GLU A 55 3.13 5.49 22.19
N GLN A 56 1.81 5.63 22.37
CA GLN A 56 0.88 5.64 21.24
C GLN A 56 1.17 6.78 20.25
N ALA A 57 1.63 7.93 20.76
CA ALA A 57 1.99 9.09 19.93
C ALA A 57 3.17 8.78 19.01
N ASP A 58 4.21 8.08 19.50
CA ASP A 58 5.37 7.69 18.70
C ASP A 58 4.98 6.77 17.54
N VAL A 59 4.09 5.81 17.82
CA VAL A 59 3.57 4.89 16.81
C VAL A 59 2.77 5.66 15.76
N TYR A 60 1.89 6.56 16.19
CA TYR A 60 1.08 7.37 15.28
C TYR A 60 1.92 8.26 14.36
N GLU A 61 2.87 9.01 14.92
CA GLU A 61 3.68 9.97 14.17
C GLU A 61 4.48 9.28 13.06
N PHE A 62 5.08 8.13 13.38
CA PHE A 62 5.86 7.38 12.40
C PHE A 62 4.99 6.66 11.36
N LEU A 63 3.88 6.05 11.82
CA LEU A 63 3.13 5.08 11.03
C LEU A 63 1.96 5.69 10.24
N ALA A 64 1.25 6.68 10.81
CA ALA A 64 -0.04 7.13 10.31
C ALA A 64 -0.07 8.59 9.83
N SER A 65 0.64 9.50 10.51
CA SER A 65 0.59 10.96 10.25
C SER A 65 0.78 11.33 8.77
N HIS A 66 1.78 10.77 8.11
CA HIS A 66 2.01 10.99 6.66
C HIS A 66 0.86 10.50 5.77
N LEU A 67 0.22 9.38 6.11
CA LEU A 67 -0.91 8.84 5.34
C LEU A 67 -2.14 9.73 5.46
N VAL A 68 -2.40 10.31 6.64
CA VAL A 68 -3.49 11.27 6.85
C VAL A 68 -3.29 12.49 5.94
N ARG A 69 -2.09 13.06 5.92
CA ARG A 69 -1.75 14.21 5.07
C ARG A 69 -1.86 13.90 3.58
N ASP A 70 -1.53 12.67 3.18
CA ASP A 70 -1.60 12.24 1.79
C ASP A 70 -3.05 11.99 1.34
N VAL A 71 -3.89 11.48 2.24
CA VAL A 71 -5.34 11.31 2.00
C VAL A 71 -6.05 12.64 1.80
N VAL A 72 -5.68 13.69 2.54
CA VAL A 72 -6.20 15.06 2.30
C VAL A 72 -5.80 15.61 0.92
N LYS A 73 -4.70 15.10 0.33
CA LYS A 73 -4.27 15.44 -1.04
C LYS A 73 -4.90 14.55 -2.11
N GLY A 74 -5.73 13.58 -1.73
CA GLY A 74 -6.36 12.63 -2.64
C GLY A 74 -5.53 11.38 -2.95
N ILE A 75 -4.53 11.07 -2.13
CA ILE A 75 -3.73 9.85 -2.25
C ILE A 75 -4.28 8.82 -1.26
N ASN A 76 -4.60 7.63 -1.74
CA ASN A 76 -5.16 6.60 -0.88
C ASN A 76 -4.11 6.00 0.07
N GLY A 77 -4.53 5.68 1.29
CA GLY A 77 -3.69 5.11 2.33
C GLY A 77 -4.37 3.94 3.06
N THR A 78 -3.58 2.97 3.52
CA THR A 78 -4.06 1.87 4.37
C THR A 78 -3.13 1.65 5.55
N ILE A 79 -3.71 1.43 6.73
CA ILE A 79 -3.01 1.01 7.95
C ILE A 79 -3.56 -0.36 8.37
N ILE A 80 -2.68 -1.34 8.57
CA ILE A 80 -3.06 -2.71 8.95
C ILE A 80 -2.37 -3.07 10.27
N THR A 81 -3.14 -3.53 11.26
CA THR A 81 -2.58 -4.17 12.46
C THR A 81 -2.74 -5.68 12.37
N TYR A 82 -1.64 -6.42 12.59
CA TYR A 82 -1.59 -7.88 12.49
C TYR A 82 -0.84 -8.49 13.68
N GLY A 83 -1.25 -9.68 14.13
CA GLY A 83 -0.64 -10.39 15.25
C GLY A 83 -1.63 -11.22 16.05
N GLU A 84 -1.14 -11.92 17.07
CA GLU A 84 -1.97 -12.74 17.96
C GLU A 84 -3.01 -11.90 18.73
N THR A 85 -4.12 -12.52 19.11
CA THR A 85 -4.99 -11.99 20.17
C THR A 85 -4.21 -11.62 21.42
N GLY A 86 -4.56 -10.47 22.02
CA GLY A 86 -3.85 -9.95 23.17
C GLY A 86 -2.50 -9.29 22.85
N ALA A 87 -2.00 -9.32 21.60
CA ALA A 87 -0.74 -8.67 21.24
C ALA A 87 -0.84 -7.13 21.14
N GLY A 88 -2.04 -6.55 21.28
CA GLY A 88 -2.24 -5.09 21.33
C GLY A 88 -2.70 -4.44 20.02
N LYS A 89 -3.28 -5.20 19.07
CA LYS A 89 -3.82 -4.68 17.81
C LYS A 89 -4.91 -3.61 18.04
N THR A 90 -6.01 -4.00 18.68
CA THR A 90 -7.13 -3.12 19.01
C THR A 90 -6.71 -1.98 19.93
N TYR A 91 -5.85 -2.22 20.93
CA TYR A 91 -5.29 -1.15 21.76
C TYR A 91 -4.49 -0.14 20.92
N THR A 92 -3.75 -0.58 19.91
CA THR A 92 -3.06 0.33 19.00
C THR A 92 -4.06 1.14 18.17
N MET A 93 -5.09 0.48 17.63
CA MET A 93 -6.08 1.10 16.76
C MET A 93 -6.97 2.11 17.50
N GLU A 94 -7.56 1.71 18.62
CA GLU A 94 -8.61 2.44 19.35
C GLU A 94 -8.05 3.15 20.59
N GLY A 95 -7.00 2.61 21.20
CA GLY A 95 -6.50 3.06 22.50
C GLY A 95 -7.14 2.28 23.66
N ALA A 96 -7.07 2.86 24.87
CA ALA A 96 -7.80 2.32 26.02
C ALA A 96 -9.32 2.51 25.87
N ASN A 97 -9.73 3.61 25.24
CA ASN A 97 -11.10 3.95 24.87
C ASN A 97 -11.04 4.92 23.68
N ILE A 98 -11.95 4.80 22.71
CA ILE A 98 -11.99 5.69 21.56
C ILE A 98 -12.30 7.15 21.93
N MET A 99 -13.05 7.34 23.02
CA MET A 99 -13.42 8.65 23.60
C MET A 99 -12.41 9.13 24.64
N GLU A 100 -11.22 8.52 24.70
CA GLU A 100 -10.19 8.87 25.68
C GLU A 100 -9.72 10.33 25.51
N THR A 101 -9.63 11.02 26.65
CA THR A 101 -9.21 12.43 26.71
C THR A 101 -7.73 12.56 27.03
N GLU A 102 -7.14 11.56 27.69
CA GLU A 102 -5.71 11.53 27.98
C GLU A 102 -4.91 11.24 26.71
N ASN A 103 -4.21 12.26 26.21
CA ASN A 103 -3.49 12.20 24.94
C ASN A 103 -2.51 11.03 24.82
N TYR A 104 -1.89 10.54 25.91
CA TYR A 104 -0.94 9.42 25.84
C TYR A 104 -1.60 8.04 25.66
N LYS A 105 -2.90 7.91 25.97
CA LYS A 105 -3.69 6.67 25.84
C LYS A 105 -4.48 6.57 24.53
N LYS A 106 -4.65 7.69 23.81
CA LYS A 106 -5.30 7.73 22.49
C LYS A 106 -4.57 6.83 21.49
N GLY A 107 -5.31 5.91 20.85
CA GLY A 107 -4.82 5.05 19.77
C GLY A 107 -4.65 5.78 18.44
N LEU A 108 -4.56 5.04 17.34
CA LEU A 108 -4.42 5.58 15.99
C LEU A 108 -5.68 6.32 15.52
N LEU A 109 -6.86 5.71 15.65
CA LEU A 109 -8.14 6.27 15.18
C LEU A 109 -8.45 7.67 15.72
N PRO A 110 -8.40 7.94 17.04
CA PRO A 110 -8.73 9.27 17.54
C PRO A 110 -7.72 10.32 17.08
N ARG A 111 -6.44 9.94 16.91
CA ARG A 111 -5.41 10.84 16.37
C ARG A 111 -5.58 11.09 14.87
N VAL A 112 -5.99 10.09 14.10
CA VAL A 112 -6.35 10.26 12.68
C VAL A 112 -7.49 11.25 12.57
N VAL A 113 -8.53 11.13 13.39
CA VAL A 113 -9.64 12.09 13.42
C VAL A 113 -9.12 13.50 13.76
N ASP A 114 -8.37 13.64 14.85
CA ASP A 114 -7.82 14.93 15.29
C ASP A 114 -6.97 15.58 14.18
N GLU A 115 -5.99 14.88 13.61
CA GLU A 115 -5.11 15.42 12.55
C GLU A 115 -5.84 15.67 11.24
N LEU A 116 -6.84 14.85 10.87
CA LEU A 116 -7.60 15.04 9.64
C LEU A 116 -8.31 16.40 9.62
N PHE A 117 -9.01 16.72 10.71
CA PHE A 117 -9.68 18.00 10.86
C PHE A 117 -8.68 19.16 11.02
N GLU A 118 -7.57 18.95 11.72
CA GLU A 118 -6.49 19.94 11.83
C GLU A 118 -5.91 20.30 10.46
N VAL A 119 -5.48 19.31 9.67
CA VAL A 119 -4.88 19.52 8.34
C VAL A 119 -5.85 20.21 7.39
N ILE A 120 -7.13 19.83 7.42
CA ILE A 120 -8.17 20.47 6.60
C ILE A 120 -8.42 21.92 7.04
N SER A 121 -8.43 22.21 8.34
CA SER A 121 -8.62 23.57 8.85
C SER A 121 -7.48 24.52 8.47
N LEU A 122 -6.28 23.98 8.25
CA LEU A 122 -5.11 24.72 7.78
C LEU A 122 -5.11 24.93 6.25
N CYS A 123 -6.01 24.27 5.52
CA CYS A 123 -6.15 24.47 4.07
C CYS A 123 -6.94 25.77 3.80
N GLY A 124 -6.51 26.54 2.80
CA GLY A 124 -7.13 27.84 2.49
C GLY A 124 -8.57 27.75 1.97
N GLU A 125 -9.31 28.85 2.09
CA GLU A 125 -10.75 28.97 1.76
C GLU A 125 -11.12 28.63 0.30
N ALA A 126 -10.16 28.54 -0.60
CA ALA A 126 -10.36 28.20 -2.02
C ALA A 126 -10.66 26.71 -2.28
N THR A 127 -10.60 25.87 -1.24
CA THR A 127 -10.84 24.42 -1.33
C THR A 127 -11.94 23.99 -0.37
N ALA A 128 -12.96 23.30 -0.90
CA ALA A 128 -13.99 22.67 -0.10
C ALA A 128 -13.64 21.21 0.17
N TYR A 129 -13.90 20.76 1.40
CA TYR A 129 -13.67 19.38 1.83
C TYR A 129 -14.96 18.75 2.33
N LYS A 130 -15.19 17.48 1.99
CA LYS A 130 -16.23 16.63 2.59
C LYS A 130 -15.57 15.36 3.09
N ILE A 131 -15.88 15.01 4.33
CA ILE A 131 -15.32 13.82 4.98
C ILE A 131 -16.47 12.86 5.26
N LYS A 132 -16.34 11.62 4.80
CA LYS A 132 -17.30 10.54 5.07
C LYS A 132 -16.62 9.46 5.89
N LEU A 133 -17.35 8.92 6.86
CA LEU A 133 -16.95 7.79 7.68
C LEU A 133 -17.82 6.57 7.37
N SER A 134 -17.18 5.42 7.17
CA SER A 134 -17.80 4.11 7.14
C SER A 134 -17.07 3.15 8.07
N MET A 135 -17.79 2.20 8.65
CA MET A 135 -17.24 1.20 9.56
C MET A 135 -17.92 -0.14 9.31
N VAL A 136 -17.14 -1.16 8.99
CA VAL A 136 -17.65 -2.51 8.71
C VAL A 136 -16.82 -3.56 9.45
N GLU A 137 -17.41 -4.72 9.68
CA GLU A 137 -16.67 -5.90 10.08
C GLU A 137 -16.80 -7.02 9.06
N ILE A 138 -15.74 -7.83 8.93
CA ILE A 138 -15.79 -9.13 8.25
C ILE A 138 -15.85 -10.20 9.31
N TYR A 139 -16.97 -10.92 9.32
CA TYR A 139 -17.20 -12.03 10.22
C TYR A 139 -17.76 -13.22 9.46
N MET A 140 -17.06 -14.36 9.51
CA MET A 140 -17.40 -15.57 8.73
C MET A 140 -17.65 -15.28 7.24
N GLU A 141 -16.75 -14.53 6.59
CA GLU A 141 -16.85 -14.12 5.17
C GLU A 141 -18.10 -13.29 4.80
N ARG A 142 -18.82 -12.77 5.81
CA ARG A 142 -19.90 -11.79 5.64
C ARG A 142 -19.43 -10.42 6.09
N VAL A 143 -19.72 -9.42 5.26
CA VAL A 143 -19.41 -8.01 5.56
C VAL A 143 -20.63 -7.37 6.23
N ARG A 144 -20.53 -7.02 7.51
CA ARG A 144 -21.59 -6.35 8.27
C ARG A 144 -21.29 -4.88 8.44
N ASP A 145 -22.30 -4.04 8.26
CA ASP A 145 -22.21 -2.62 8.54
C ASP A 145 -22.34 -2.37 10.05
N LEU A 146 -21.39 -1.65 10.63
CA LEU A 146 -21.38 -1.33 12.07
C LEU A 146 -22.06 0.00 12.38
N LEU A 147 -22.38 0.81 11.38
CA LEU A 147 -23.13 2.06 11.52
C LEU A 147 -24.62 1.87 11.19
N ASP A 148 -24.98 0.83 10.43
CA ASP A 148 -26.37 0.41 10.16
C ASP A 148 -26.51 -1.12 10.23
N LEU A 149 -26.87 -1.63 11.40
CA LEU A 149 -27.00 -3.08 11.66
C LEU A 149 -28.10 -3.78 10.84
N SER A 150 -28.95 -3.05 10.12
CA SER A 150 -29.92 -3.67 9.20
C SER A 150 -29.25 -4.21 7.93
N LYS A 151 -28.04 -3.74 7.61
CA LYS A 151 -27.27 -4.12 6.43
C LYS A 151 -26.26 -5.21 6.77
N ASP A 152 -26.52 -6.40 6.27
CA ASP A 152 -25.63 -7.57 6.39
C ASP A 152 -25.21 -8.08 5.01
N ASN A 153 -24.02 -8.66 4.96
CA ASN A 153 -23.39 -9.24 3.77
C ASN A 153 -23.27 -8.26 2.59
N ILE A 154 -22.71 -7.07 2.87
CA ILE A 154 -22.37 -6.05 1.88
C ILE A 154 -21.46 -6.64 0.79
N GLN A 155 -21.70 -6.26 -0.46
CA GLN A 155 -20.90 -6.69 -1.58
C GLN A 155 -19.65 -5.81 -1.71
N ILE A 156 -18.53 -6.46 -2.04
CA ILE A 156 -17.27 -5.80 -2.37
C ILE A 156 -17.18 -5.78 -3.89
N GLU A 157 -16.97 -4.61 -4.45
CA GLU A 157 -16.76 -4.39 -5.89
C GLU A 157 -15.45 -3.64 -6.12
N GLU A 158 -14.88 -3.86 -7.30
CA GLU A 158 -13.63 -3.24 -7.74
C GLU A 158 -13.96 -2.22 -8.83
N HIS A 159 -13.46 -1.00 -8.69
CA HIS A 159 -13.62 0.07 -9.65
C HIS A 159 -12.26 0.62 -10.07
N GLU A 160 -12.05 0.83 -11.36
CA GLU A 160 -10.75 1.24 -11.91
C GLU A 160 -10.26 2.58 -11.33
N GLU A 161 -11.16 3.55 -11.15
CA GLU A 161 -10.80 4.88 -10.60
C GLU A 161 -10.84 4.98 -9.07
N HIS A 162 -11.71 4.21 -8.40
CA HIS A 162 -12.00 4.38 -6.97
C HIS A 162 -11.44 3.25 -6.09
N GLY A 163 -10.78 2.27 -6.71
CA GLY A 163 -10.28 1.07 -6.05
C GLY A 163 -11.41 0.22 -5.50
N MET A 164 -11.30 -0.19 -4.24
CA MET A 164 -12.33 -0.95 -3.55
C MET A 164 -13.55 -0.09 -3.23
N LEU A 165 -14.74 -0.61 -3.56
CA LEU A 165 -16.05 -0.08 -3.16
C LEU A 165 -16.83 -1.13 -2.35
N LEU A 166 -17.40 -0.68 -1.23
CA LEU A 166 -18.32 -1.46 -0.42
C LEU A 166 -19.76 -1.05 -0.78
N CYS A 167 -20.31 -1.69 -1.81
CA CYS A 167 -21.60 -1.30 -2.39
C CYS A 167 -22.74 -1.53 -1.40
N GLY A 168 -23.35 -0.43 -0.95
CA GLY A 168 -24.43 -0.42 0.03
C GLY A 168 -23.99 -0.16 1.47
N SER A 169 -22.68 -0.08 1.75
CA SER A 169 -22.18 0.36 3.06
C SER A 169 -22.67 1.78 3.38
N THR A 170 -22.90 2.03 4.66
CA THR A 170 -23.30 3.34 5.15
C THR A 170 -22.09 4.26 5.18
N GLU A 171 -22.20 5.38 4.50
CA GLU A 171 -21.24 6.48 4.53
C GLU A 171 -21.90 7.68 5.21
N ILE A 172 -21.43 8.06 6.40
CA ILE A 172 -21.96 9.19 7.16
C ILE A 172 -21.04 10.39 6.95
N LEU A 173 -21.59 11.52 6.52
CA LEU A 173 -20.85 12.79 6.44
C LEU A 173 -20.55 13.27 7.87
N ILE A 174 -19.28 13.53 8.15
CA ILE A 174 -18.84 14.03 9.47
C ILE A 174 -18.37 15.47 9.34
N SER A 175 -18.85 16.32 10.26
CA SER A 175 -18.59 17.77 10.23
C SER A 175 -17.51 18.20 11.22
N ASP A 176 -17.30 17.43 12.28
CA ASP A 176 -16.28 17.68 13.30
C ASP A 176 -15.74 16.38 13.91
N GLY A 177 -14.64 16.50 14.66
CA GLY A 177 -13.96 15.37 15.28
C GLY A 177 -14.78 14.70 16.38
N GLU A 178 -15.60 15.45 17.12
CA GLU A 178 -16.40 14.89 18.22
C GLU A 178 -17.52 13.98 17.67
N GLU A 179 -18.19 14.40 16.60
CA GLU A 179 -19.17 13.60 15.87
C GLU A 179 -18.53 12.31 15.34
N ALA A 180 -17.34 12.41 14.73
CA ALA A 180 -16.62 11.25 14.22
C ALA A 180 -16.28 10.24 15.33
N LEU A 181 -15.77 10.71 16.48
CA LEU A 181 -15.46 9.84 17.63
C LEU A 181 -16.71 9.16 18.21
N LYS A 182 -17.85 9.87 18.28
CA LYS A 182 -19.13 9.30 18.72
C LYS A 182 -19.61 8.19 17.78
N LEU A 183 -19.51 8.39 16.47
CA LEU A 183 -19.87 7.39 15.47
C LEU A 183 -18.98 6.15 15.57
N LEU A 184 -17.66 6.35 15.70
CA LEU A 184 -16.72 5.25 15.95
C LEU A 184 -17.07 4.50 17.24
N SER A 185 -17.35 5.21 18.33
CA SER A 185 -17.77 4.61 19.60
C SER A 185 -19.05 3.79 19.46
N SER A 186 -20.02 4.27 18.69
CA SER A 186 -21.26 3.53 18.42
C SER A 186 -20.98 2.26 17.61
N GLY A 187 -20.14 2.33 16.59
CA GLY A 187 -19.75 1.17 15.78
C GLY A 187 -18.98 0.12 16.59
N ILE A 188 -18.06 0.55 17.46
CA ILE A 188 -17.34 -0.33 18.40
C ILE A 188 -18.31 -1.01 19.37
N ALA A 189 -19.28 -0.27 19.91
CA ALA A 189 -20.31 -0.85 20.78
C ALA A 189 -21.19 -1.87 20.03
N ASN A 190 -21.57 -1.57 18.79
CA ASN A 190 -22.33 -2.48 17.93
C ASN A 190 -21.58 -3.78 17.66
N ARG A 191 -20.27 -3.69 17.39
CA ARG A 191 -19.36 -4.84 17.27
C ARG A 191 -19.38 -5.69 18.55
N ALA A 192 -19.18 -5.07 19.72
CA ALA A 192 -19.21 -5.74 21.02
C ALA A 192 -20.57 -6.40 21.35
N VAL A 193 -21.69 -5.81 20.92
CA VAL A 193 -23.02 -6.42 21.06
C VAL A 193 -23.16 -7.65 20.16
N GLY A 194 -22.67 -7.61 18.92
CA GLY A 194 -22.61 -8.77 18.03
C GLY A 194 -21.79 -9.91 18.63
N GLU A 195 -20.70 -9.58 19.31
CA GLU A 195 -19.83 -10.51 20.04
C GLU A 195 -20.54 -11.15 21.24
N SER A 196 -21.16 -10.37 22.11
CA SER A 196 -21.87 -10.86 23.31
C SER A 196 -23.11 -11.70 22.97
N LYS A 197 -23.91 -11.32 21.96
CA LYS A 197 -25.04 -12.13 21.47
C LYS A 197 -24.63 -13.50 20.94
N THR A 198 -23.35 -13.69 20.65
CA THR A 198 -22.83 -14.92 20.07
C THR A 198 -21.77 -15.62 20.93
N ASN A 199 -21.53 -15.16 22.17
CA ASN A 199 -20.47 -15.62 23.10
C ASN A 199 -19.07 -15.61 22.45
N LYS A 200 -18.70 -14.50 21.79
CA LYS A 200 -17.44 -14.36 21.07
C LYS A 200 -16.57 -13.29 21.70
N ALA A 201 -15.26 -13.53 21.67
CA ALA A 201 -14.27 -12.51 21.96
C ALA A 201 -14.05 -11.64 20.72
N SER A 202 -13.68 -10.38 20.94
CA SER A 202 -13.38 -9.37 19.90
C SER A 202 -12.26 -9.76 18.92
N SER A 203 -11.56 -10.85 19.21
CA SER A 203 -10.51 -11.40 18.38
C SER A 203 -10.99 -12.08 17.10
N ARG A 204 -12.29 -12.30 16.88
CA ARG A 204 -12.82 -13.23 15.84
C ARG A 204 -13.44 -12.57 14.60
N SER A 205 -13.44 -11.25 14.49
CA SER A 205 -13.80 -10.52 13.27
C SER A 205 -12.70 -9.53 12.88
N HIS A 206 -12.56 -9.26 11.58
CA HIS A 206 -11.74 -8.15 11.11
C HIS A 206 -12.57 -6.87 11.17
N CYS A 207 -12.03 -5.80 11.73
CA CYS A 207 -12.71 -4.51 11.79
C CYS A 207 -12.04 -3.51 10.87
N ILE A 208 -12.86 -2.78 10.10
CA ILE A 208 -12.39 -1.91 9.03
C ILE A 208 -13.05 -0.55 9.17
N TYR A 209 -12.21 0.46 9.26
CA TYR A 209 -12.58 1.87 9.36
C TYR A 209 -12.19 2.56 8.07
N ILE A 210 -13.11 3.32 7.47
CA ILE A 210 -12.87 3.95 6.17
C ILE A 210 -13.22 5.43 6.28
N PHE A 211 -12.21 6.27 6.11
CA PHE A 211 -12.38 7.71 5.93
C PHE A 211 -12.22 8.05 4.45
N THR A 212 -13.25 8.64 3.86
CA THR A 212 -13.21 9.14 2.48
C THR A 212 -13.20 10.67 2.52
N VAL A 213 -12.16 11.28 1.97
CA VAL A 213 -11.99 12.73 1.88
C VAL A 213 -12.17 13.15 0.43
N GLU A 214 -13.25 13.88 0.17
CA GLU A 214 -13.50 14.51 -1.12
C GLU A 214 -13.02 15.96 -1.06
N LYS A 215 -12.13 16.33 -1.98
CA LYS A 215 -11.55 17.65 -2.12
C LYS A 215 -12.05 18.28 -3.42
N GLU A 216 -12.64 19.46 -3.34
CA GLU A 216 -13.09 20.25 -4.48
C GLU A 216 -12.36 21.59 -4.51
N VAL A 217 -11.57 21.83 -5.55
CA VAL A 217 -10.84 23.09 -5.74
C VAL A 217 -11.67 24.01 -6.63
N ALA A 218 -12.01 25.21 -6.13
CA ALA A 218 -12.96 26.12 -6.79
C ALA A 218 -12.59 26.46 -8.25
N ASN A 219 -11.30 26.50 -8.58
CA ASN A 219 -10.81 26.89 -9.91
C ASN A 219 -10.67 25.72 -10.90
N GLU A 220 -10.75 24.46 -10.46
CA GLU A 220 -10.40 23.31 -11.31
C GLU A 220 -11.59 22.45 -11.71
N LYS A 221 -12.80 22.66 -11.14
CA LYS A 221 -14.00 21.80 -11.29
C LYS A 221 -13.72 20.29 -11.13
N ARG A 222 -12.56 19.93 -10.58
CA ARG A 222 -12.09 18.57 -10.42
C ARG A 222 -12.21 18.21 -8.96
N VAL A 223 -12.95 17.14 -8.71
CA VAL A 223 -13.02 16.52 -7.38
C VAL A 223 -11.90 15.50 -7.30
N SER A 224 -11.06 15.63 -6.29
CA SER A 224 -10.08 14.61 -5.91
C SER A 224 -10.62 13.85 -4.70
N THR A 225 -10.37 12.54 -4.62
CA THR A 225 -10.84 11.71 -3.53
C THR A 225 -9.67 10.91 -2.95
N GLY A 226 -9.45 11.01 -1.65
CA GLY A 226 -8.51 10.17 -0.92
C GLY A 226 -9.28 9.26 0.04
N LYS A 227 -8.90 7.99 0.11
CA LYS A 227 -9.44 7.03 1.08
C LYS A 227 -8.36 6.58 2.05
N LEU A 228 -8.60 6.76 3.35
CA LEU A 228 -7.81 6.15 4.42
C LEU A 228 -8.56 4.94 4.97
N VAL A 229 -7.96 3.76 4.84
CA VAL A 229 -8.52 2.51 5.34
C VAL A 229 -7.69 2.03 6.53
N LEU A 230 -8.30 1.86 7.70
CA LEU A 230 -7.63 1.25 8.84
C LEU A 230 -8.24 -0.13 9.11
N VAL A 231 -7.39 -1.14 9.19
CA VAL A 231 -7.78 -2.55 9.28
C VAL A 231 -7.21 -3.16 10.56
N ASP A 232 -8.09 -3.49 11.50
CA ASP A 232 -7.78 -4.31 12.67
C ASP A 232 -8.06 -5.77 12.34
N LEU A 233 -7.02 -6.54 12.02
CA LEU A 233 -7.19 -7.95 11.67
C LEU A 233 -7.51 -8.79 12.92
N THR A 234 -8.22 -9.89 12.70
CA THR A 234 -8.43 -10.96 13.70
C THR A 234 -7.10 -11.52 14.23
N GLY A 235 -7.14 -12.16 15.40
CA GLY A 235 -5.99 -12.89 15.93
C GLY A 235 -5.50 -13.99 14.98
N SER A 236 -4.18 -14.14 14.85
CA SER A 236 -3.57 -15.17 13.99
C SER A 236 -3.58 -16.58 14.59
N GLU A 237 -4.05 -16.75 15.83
CA GLU A 237 -4.00 -18.03 16.52
C GLU A 237 -5.05 -19.06 16.06
N THR A 238 -4.67 -20.33 16.17
CA THR A 238 -5.57 -21.48 16.07
C THR A 238 -6.06 -21.87 17.45
N THR A 239 -7.36 -21.79 17.70
CA THR A 239 -7.96 -22.30 18.94
C THR A 239 -8.39 -23.75 18.77
N ASP A 240 -8.03 -24.61 19.72
CA ASP A 240 -8.70 -25.90 19.94
C ASP A 240 -10.11 -25.60 20.45
N ALA A 241 -11.05 -25.53 19.52
CA ALA A 241 -12.42 -25.18 19.78
C ALA A 241 -13.34 -26.27 19.25
N ASP A 242 -14.43 -26.55 19.96
CA ASP A 242 -15.43 -27.53 19.54
C ASP A 242 -16.68 -26.86 18.94
N GLY A 243 -17.33 -27.56 18.01
CA GLY A 243 -18.59 -27.13 17.40
C GLY A 243 -18.47 -25.85 16.58
N ARG A 244 -19.31 -24.85 16.87
CA ARG A 244 -19.40 -23.61 16.06
C ARG A 244 -18.11 -22.77 16.12
N ALA A 245 -17.41 -22.78 17.24
CA ALA A 245 -16.16 -22.05 17.39
C ALA A 245 -15.03 -22.64 16.54
N LEU A 246 -15.08 -23.95 16.22
CA LEU A 246 -14.16 -24.59 15.29
C LEU A 246 -14.33 -24.06 13.85
N GLU A 247 -15.57 -23.95 13.39
CA GLU A 247 -15.87 -23.46 12.04
C GLU A 247 -15.48 -21.99 11.87
N GLU A 248 -15.60 -21.20 12.94
CA GLU A 248 -15.11 -19.83 13.00
C GLU A 248 -13.59 -19.79 12.88
N ALA A 249 -12.87 -20.58 13.68
CA ALA A 249 -11.42 -20.68 13.63
C ALA A 249 -10.92 -21.15 12.25
N LYS A 250 -11.60 -22.12 11.63
CA LYS A 250 -11.31 -22.56 10.24
C LYS A 250 -11.50 -21.43 9.24
N THR A 251 -12.57 -20.64 9.36
CA THR A 251 -12.85 -19.54 8.45
C THR A 251 -11.83 -18.42 8.59
N ILE A 252 -11.50 -18.04 9.83
CA ILE A 252 -10.44 -17.07 10.15
C ILE A 252 -9.11 -17.54 9.54
N LYS A 253 -8.70 -18.78 9.82
CA LYS A 253 -7.46 -19.35 9.29
C LYS A 253 -7.45 -19.36 7.77
N LYS A 254 -8.57 -19.73 7.13
CA LYS A 254 -8.69 -19.71 5.67
C LYS A 254 -8.48 -18.29 5.11
N SER A 255 -9.08 -17.27 5.72
CA SER A 255 -8.94 -15.88 5.28
C SER A 255 -7.49 -15.36 5.44
N LEU A 256 -6.81 -15.72 6.53
CA LEU A 256 -5.42 -15.35 6.76
C LEU A 256 -4.46 -16.12 5.85
N SER A 257 -4.68 -17.41 5.62
CA SER A 257 -3.90 -18.20 4.65
C SER A 257 -4.09 -17.70 3.22
N ALA A 258 -5.30 -17.26 2.85
CA ALA A 258 -5.54 -16.60 1.56
C ALA A 258 -4.72 -15.31 1.44
N LEU A 259 -4.64 -14.52 2.50
CA LEU A 259 -3.82 -13.31 2.56
C LEU A 259 -2.32 -13.62 2.42
N GLU A 260 -1.82 -14.64 3.11
CA GLU A 260 -0.43 -15.12 2.99
C GLU A 260 -0.11 -15.58 1.57
N ASN A 261 -0.97 -16.43 0.98
CA ASN A 261 -0.81 -16.91 -0.39
C ASN A 261 -0.81 -15.76 -1.40
N MET A 262 -1.65 -14.75 -1.19
CA MET A 262 -1.69 -13.55 -2.01
C MET A 262 -0.37 -12.79 -1.96
N ILE A 263 0.23 -12.63 -0.78
CA ILE A 263 1.53 -11.98 -0.60
C ILE A 263 2.64 -12.79 -1.27
N ASP A 264 2.67 -14.10 -1.05
CA ASP A 264 3.70 -14.99 -1.63
C ASP A 264 3.63 -14.97 -3.18
N ALA A 265 2.43 -14.94 -3.75
CA ALA A 265 2.21 -14.84 -5.19
C ALA A 265 2.62 -13.47 -5.76
N LEU A 266 2.36 -12.37 -5.04
CA LEU A 266 2.83 -11.02 -5.41
C LEU A 266 4.36 -10.94 -5.43
N ILE A 267 5.03 -11.48 -4.40
CA ILE A 267 6.50 -11.52 -4.33
C ILE A 267 7.08 -12.35 -5.47
N SER A 268 6.42 -13.45 -5.83
CA SER A 268 6.86 -14.35 -6.90
C SER A 268 6.60 -13.79 -8.32
N GLY A 269 5.99 -12.61 -8.44
CA GLY A 269 5.63 -12.01 -9.72
C GLY A 269 4.54 -12.79 -10.49
N GLN A 270 3.80 -13.67 -9.81
CA GLN A 270 2.73 -14.48 -10.41
C GLN A 270 1.35 -13.81 -10.27
N GLU A 271 1.26 -12.54 -10.65
CA GLU A 271 0.04 -11.73 -10.50
C GLU A 271 -1.19 -12.37 -11.17
N ASN A 272 -0.99 -13.06 -12.30
CA ASN A 272 -2.05 -13.73 -13.07
C ASN A 272 -2.69 -14.94 -12.33
N HIS A 273 -2.06 -15.45 -11.27
CA HIS A 273 -2.56 -16.58 -10.49
C HIS A 273 -3.09 -16.18 -9.12
N ILE A 274 -3.18 -14.87 -8.80
CA ILE A 274 -3.64 -14.42 -7.50
C ILE A 274 -5.16 -14.50 -7.42
N SER A 275 -5.66 -15.44 -6.62
CA SER A 275 -7.09 -15.54 -6.30
C SER A 275 -7.48 -14.57 -5.18
N PHE A 276 -7.52 -13.27 -5.47
CA PHE A 276 -7.99 -12.25 -4.51
C PHE A 276 -9.40 -12.53 -3.96
N ARG A 277 -10.19 -13.33 -4.70
CA ARG A 277 -11.55 -13.74 -4.35
C ARG A 277 -11.63 -14.85 -3.29
N ASP A 278 -10.51 -15.43 -2.88
CA ASP A 278 -10.48 -16.54 -1.91
C ASP A 278 -10.99 -16.15 -0.53
N SER A 279 -10.92 -14.86 -0.18
CA SER A 279 -11.53 -14.30 1.02
C SER A 279 -11.99 -12.85 0.83
N LYS A 280 -12.93 -12.38 1.65
CA LYS A 280 -13.35 -10.97 1.63
C LYS A 280 -12.20 -10.04 2.02
N ILE A 281 -11.34 -10.43 2.96
CA ILE A 281 -10.22 -9.59 3.39
C ILE A 281 -9.18 -9.40 2.28
N THR A 282 -8.88 -10.45 1.50
CA THR A 282 -7.98 -10.33 0.33
C THR A 282 -8.56 -9.42 -0.75
N ARG A 283 -9.88 -9.41 -0.94
CA ARG A 283 -10.54 -8.46 -1.87
C ARG A 283 -10.43 -7.01 -1.38
N ILE A 284 -10.57 -6.78 -0.08
CA ILE A 284 -10.41 -5.45 0.50
C ILE A 284 -8.96 -4.96 0.37
N LEU A 285 -8.01 -5.85 0.66
CA LEU A 285 -6.59 -5.53 0.67
C LEU A 285 -5.91 -5.63 -0.70
N GLN A 286 -6.61 -6.04 -1.75
CA GLN A 286 -6.07 -6.14 -3.12
C GLN A 286 -5.50 -4.80 -3.59
N ALA A 287 -6.29 -3.71 -3.46
CA ALA A 287 -5.84 -2.36 -3.80
C ALA A 287 -4.74 -1.82 -2.87
N THR A 288 -4.58 -2.44 -1.70
CA THR A 288 -3.59 -2.09 -0.69
C THR A 288 -2.22 -2.72 -0.99
N LEU A 289 -2.16 -4.04 -1.14
CA LEU A 289 -0.90 -4.78 -1.24
C LEU A 289 -0.40 -4.95 -2.68
N GLY A 290 -1.31 -4.96 -3.67
CA GLY A 290 -0.97 -5.03 -5.10
C GLY A 290 -1.25 -3.75 -5.88
N GLY A 291 -1.70 -2.68 -5.21
CA GLY A 291 -2.26 -1.49 -5.87
C GLY A 291 -1.49 -0.19 -5.63
N SER A 292 -2.25 0.91 -5.62
CA SER A 292 -1.75 2.28 -5.55
C SER A 292 -1.80 2.92 -4.16
N PHE A 293 -2.36 2.23 -3.16
CA PHE A 293 -2.51 2.76 -1.81
C PHE A 293 -1.17 2.76 -1.07
N GLN A 294 -0.78 3.88 -0.49
CA GLN A 294 0.33 3.89 0.46
C GLN A 294 -0.04 3.03 1.67
N THR A 295 0.82 2.10 2.06
CA THR A 295 0.44 1.09 3.05
C THR A 295 1.40 1.09 4.22
N ALA A 296 0.85 0.98 5.43
CA ALA A 296 1.60 0.71 6.64
C ALA A 296 1.07 -0.55 7.34
N LEU A 297 1.96 -1.50 7.61
CA LEU A 297 1.70 -2.69 8.41
C LEU A 297 2.36 -2.56 9.78
N LEU A 298 1.60 -2.84 10.84
CA LEU A 298 2.10 -2.96 12.20
C LEU A 298 1.92 -4.40 12.72
N CYS A 299 3.03 -5.11 12.81
CA CYS A 299 3.14 -6.40 13.48
C CYS A 299 3.11 -6.19 14.99
N CYS A 300 1.99 -6.50 15.64
CA CYS A 300 1.81 -6.43 17.08
C CYS A 300 2.25 -7.75 17.72
N CYS A 301 3.17 -7.67 18.69
CA CYS A 301 3.82 -8.83 19.29
C CYS A 301 3.72 -8.81 20.82
N SER A 302 3.61 -10.00 21.42
CA SER A 302 3.76 -10.17 22.86
C SER A 302 5.26 -10.27 23.21
N PRO A 303 5.70 -9.71 24.34
CA PRO A 303 7.05 -9.92 24.84
C PRO A 303 7.20 -11.23 25.63
N GLY A 304 6.12 -11.97 25.92
CA GLY A 304 6.17 -13.20 26.72
C GLY A 304 6.79 -14.37 25.97
N LEU A 305 7.62 -15.17 26.65
CA LEU A 305 8.25 -16.36 26.08
C LEU A 305 7.22 -17.42 25.67
N CYS A 306 6.16 -17.61 26.46
CA CYS A 306 5.04 -18.52 26.15
C CYS A 306 4.31 -18.15 24.83
N HIS A 307 4.45 -16.91 24.36
CA HIS A 307 3.90 -16.42 23.10
C HIS A 307 4.92 -16.45 21.95
N PHE A 308 6.14 -16.96 22.16
CA PHE A 308 7.21 -16.92 21.17
C PHE A 308 6.82 -17.50 19.81
N PRO A 309 6.23 -18.71 19.69
CA PRO A 309 5.92 -19.29 18.38
C PRO A 309 4.98 -18.39 17.55
N LYS A 310 4.01 -17.74 18.21
CA LYS A 310 3.03 -16.87 17.56
C LYS A 310 3.61 -15.51 17.22
N THR A 311 4.49 -14.99 18.09
CA THR A 311 5.31 -13.80 17.82
C THR A 311 6.21 -14.04 16.60
N LEU A 312 6.87 -15.19 16.53
CA LEU A 312 7.71 -15.58 15.41
C LEU A 312 6.92 -15.62 14.10
N CYS A 313 5.76 -16.27 14.06
CA CYS A 313 4.87 -16.26 12.90
C CYS A 313 4.50 -14.83 12.45
N THR A 314 4.17 -13.96 13.42
CA THR A 314 3.81 -12.56 13.14
C THR A 314 4.97 -11.77 12.52
N LEU A 315 6.19 -11.98 13.01
CA LEU A 315 7.39 -11.33 12.50
C LEU A 315 7.79 -11.86 11.12
N LEU A 316 7.68 -13.18 10.90
CA LEU A 316 7.91 -13.80 9.60
C LEU A 316 6.93 -13.27 8.55
N PHE A 317 5.65 -13.12 8.91
CA PHE A 317 4.65 -12.49 8.04
C PHE A 317 5.04 -11.05 7.67
N GLY A 318 5.42 -10.23 8.65
CA GLY A 318 5.93 -8.88 8.40
C GLY A 318 7.15 -8.86 7.49
N ALA A 319 8.09 -9.78 7.70
CA ALA A 319 9.30 -9.89 6.87
C ALA A 319 8.98 -10.23 5.41
N ARG A 320 7.97 -11.08 5.15
CA ARG A 320 7.48 -11.36 3.79
C ARG A 320 6.92 -10.10 3.13
N ILE A 321 6.07 -9.33 3.82
CA ILE A 321 5.54 -8.07 3.28
C ILE A 321 6.66 -7.05 3.06
N LYS A 322 7.68 -7.03 3.92
CA LYS A 322 8.83 -6.15 3.72
C LYS A 322 9.61 -6.52 2.44
N ALA A 323 9.76 -7.81 2.16
CA ALA A 323 10.35 -8.29 0.92
C ALA A 323 9.49 -7.91 -0.31
N LEU A 324 8.15 -7.96 -0.20
CA LEU A 324 7.25 -7.46 -1.24
C LEU A 324 7.46 -5.96 -1.52
N SER A 325 7.63 -5.14 -0.48
CA SER A 325 7.92 -3.70 -0.67
C SER A 325 9.21 -3.49 -1.45
N ALA A 326 10.28 -4.21 -1.09
CA ALA A 326 11.56 -4.12 -1.78
C ALA A 326 11.46 -4.58 -3.24
N PHE A 327 10.67 -5.63 -3.50
CA PHE A 327 10.37 -6.09 -4.86
C PHE A 327 9.64 -5.02 -5.67
N ASN A 328 8.60 -4.39 -5.11
CA ASN A 328 7.83 -3.32 -5.75
C ASN A 328 8.69 -2.08 -6.08
N GLU A 329 9.60 -1.71 -5.18
CA GLU A 329 10.56 -0.63 -5.39
C GLU A 329 11.53 -0.96 -6.54
N ALA A 330 12.09 -2.17 -6.57
CA ALA A 330 12.97 -2.62 -7.65
C ALA A 330 12.23 -2.64 -9.00
N MET A 331 11.00 -3.17 -9.06
CA MET A 331 10.16 -3.20 -10.26
C MET A 331 9.84 -1.79 -10.77
N SER A 332 9.53 -0.84 -9.87
CA SER A 332 9.26 0.55 -10.24
C SER A 332 10.50 1.22 -10.85
N SER A 333 11.67 1.03 -10.25
CA SER A 333 12.95 1.55 -10.75
C SER A 333 13.32 0.99 -12.14
N MET A 334 13.09 -0.31 -12.35
CA MET A 334 13.30 -0.95 -13.67
C MET A 334 12.35 -0.41 -14.72
N LYS A 335 11.08 -0.15 -14.38
CA LYS A 335 10.10 0.43 -15.30
C LYS A 335 10.50 1.83 -15.75
N GLU A 336 10.87 2.71 -14.81
CA GLU A 336 11.36 4.06 -15.13
C GLU A 336 12.61 4.04 -16.03
N THR A 337 13.54 3.13 -15.75
CA THR A 337 14.75 2.96 -16.56
C THR A 337 14.40 2.50 -17.97
N THR A 338 13.46 1.57 -18.10
CA THR A 338 13.00 1.06 -19.40
C THR A 338 12.29 2.14 -20.21
N GLU A 339 11.41 2.94 -19.59
CA GLU A 339 10.75 4.07 -20.26
C GLU A 339 11.76 5.10 -20.78
N LYS A 340 12.77 5.44 -19.97
CA LYS A 340 13.88 6.32 -20.40
C LYS A 340 14.67 5.73 -21.56
N LEU A 341 14.96 4.43 -21.52
CA LEU A 341 15.66 3.73 -22.59
C LEU A 341 14.84 3.69 -23.89
N VAL A 342 13.53 3.42 -23.81
CA VAL A 342 12.62 3.43 -24.96
C VAL A 342 12.57 4.82 -25.59
N TYR A 343 12.43 5.87 -24.78
CA TYR A 343 12.44 7.25 -25.25
C TYR A 343 13.76 7.60 -25.96
N THR A 344 14.89 7.30 -25.33
CA THR A 344 16.23 7.57 -25.89
C THR A 344 16.48 6.79 -27.17
N THR A 345 16.04 5.53 -27.23
CA THR A 345 16.17 4.68 -28.43
C THR A 345 15.34 5.24 -29.58
N ALA A 346 14.13 5.75 -29.31
CA ALA A 346 13.30 6.39 -30.31
C ALA A 346 13.93 7.67 -30.88
N GLU A 347 14.56 8.50 -30.03
CA GLU A 347 15.29 9.69 -30.49
C GLU A 347 16.50 9.33 -31.35
N LEU A 348 17.33 8.37 -30.90
CA LEU A 348 18.49 7.90 -31.67
C LEU A 348 18.09 7.28 -33.02
N LEU A 349 16.95 6.60 -33.09
CA LEU A 349 16.40 6.08 -34.35
C LEU A 349 15.99 7.20 -35.31
N ARG A 350 15.34 8.26 -34.81
CA ARG A 350 14.98 9.44 -35.63
C ARG A 350 16.23 10.12 -36.17
N GLU A 351 17.25 10.32 -35.34
CA GLU A 351 18.48 10.97 -35.79
C GLU A 351 19.26 10.10 -36.77
N ASN A 352 19.32 8.78 -36.56
CA ASN A 352 19.89 7.86 -37.54
C ASN A 352 19.16 7.89 -38.89
N GLN A 353 17.83 8.01 -38.88
CA GLN A 353 17.05 8.16 -40.12
C GLN A 353 17.37 9.48 -40.83
N ARG A 354 17.49 10.58 -40.08
CA ARG A 354 17.88 11.90 -40.60
C ARG A 354 19.27 11.89 -41.21
N LEU A 355 20.27 11.35 -40.50
CA LEU A 355 21.64 11.24 -41.00
C LEU A 355 21.71 10.35 -42.26
N LYS A 356 20.95 9.25 -42.30
CA LYS A 356 20.84 8.41 -43.51
C LYS A 356 20.22 9.17 -44.68
N GLN A 357 19.27 10.06 -44.44
CA GLN A 357 18.67 10.90 -45.49
C GLN A 357 19.69 11.91 -46.03
N ILE A 358 20.39 12.62 -45.15
CA ILE A 358 21.45 13.58 -45.53
C ILE A 358 22.57 12.87 -46.32
N MET A 359 22.99 11.68 -45.89
CA MET A 359 23.99 10.91 -46.63
C MET A 359 23.51 10.53 -48.04
N ARG A 360 22.22 10.19 -48.21
CA ARG A 360 21.66 9.90 -49.54
C ARG A 360 21.68 11.12 -50.44
N GLU A 361 21.24 12.27 -49.92
CA GLU A 361 21.23 13.54 -50.65
C GLU A 361 22.65 13.95 -51.09
N MET A 362 23.62 13.87 -50.18
CA MET A 362 25.03 14.10 -50.53
C MET A 362 25.54 13.12 -51.59
N TYR A 363 25.17 11.84 -51.53
CA TYR A 363 25.60 10.85 -52.51
C TYR A 363 25.03 11.16 -53.90
N GLU A 364 23.77 11.59 -53.98
CA GLU A 364 23.13 12.02 -55.23
C GLU A 364 23.81 13.27 -55.82
N GLU A 365 24.14 14.26 -54.99
CA GLU A 365 24.88 15.46 -55.42
C GLU A 365 26.27 15.11 -55.98
N VAL A 366 27.03 14.27 -55.28
CA VAL A 366 28.35 13.81 -55.73
C VAL A 366 28.24 13.08 -57.08
N MET A 367 27.24 12.21 -57.24
CA MET A 367 27.00 11.50 -58.50
C MET A 367 26.62 12.47 -59.64
N HIS A 368 25.84 13.51 -59.35
CA HIS A 368 25.46 14.53 -60.33
C HIS A 368 26.69 15.34 -60.79
N VAL A 369 27.53 15.80 -59.86
CA VAL A 369 28.76 16.53 -60.17
C VAL A 369 29.72 15.65 -60.98
N ASN A 370 29.91 14.39 -60.58
CA ASN A 370 30.78 13.46 -61.28
C ASN A 370 30.30 13.21 -62.72
N LYS A 371 28.99 13.02 -62.92
CA LYS A 371 28.41 12.86 -64.26
C LYS A 371 28.62 14.10 -65.14
N LYS A 372 28.47 15.29 -64.57
CA LYS A 372 28.72 16.56 -65.28
C LYS A 372 30.19 16.69 -65.68
N MET A 373 31.12 16.39 -64.77
CA MET A 373 32.56 16.38 -65.06
C MET A 373 32.93 15.40 -66.18
N VAL A 374 32.30 14.21 -66.24
CA VAL A 374 32.53 13.24 -67.32
C VAL A 374 32.08 13.81 -68.67
N VAL A 375 30.90 14.43 -68.73
CA VAL A 375 30.39 15.07 -69.97
C VAL A 375 31.30 16.22 -70.41
N ASP A 376 31.70 17.09 -69.49
CA ASP A 376 32.61 18.21 -69.79
C ASP A 376 33.97 17.68 -70.32
N CYS A 377 34.50 16.58 -69.74
CA CYS A 377 35.71 15.92 -70.24
C CYS A 377 35.54 15.34 -71.65
N GLU A 378 34.40 14.70 -71.95
CA GLU A 378 34.09 14.15 -73.27
C GLU A 378 33.99 15.24 -74.34
N GLU A 379 33.36 16.38 -74.02
CA GLU A 379 33.28 17.54 -74.92
C GLU A 379 34.67 18.13 -75.21
N ILE A 380 35.51 18.29 -74.20
CA ILE A 380 36.90 18.75 -74.36
C ILE A 380 37.68 17.78 -75.27
N LEU A 381 37.57 16.47 -75.04
CA LEU A 381 38.19 15.44 -75.88
C LEU A 381 37.72 15.52 -77.34
N HIS A 382 36.43 15.78 -77.57
CA HIS A 382 35.87 15.96 -78.90
C HIS A 382 36.44 17.21 -79.60
N LEU A 383 36.53 18.34 -78.88
CA LEU A 383 37.12 19.59 -79.39
C LEU A 383 38.60 19.43 -79.75
N ILE A 384 39.38 18.73 -78.91
CA ILE A 384 40.80 18.44 -79.15
C ILE A 384 40.95 17.60 -80.43
N LYS A 385 40.16 16.53 -80.60
CA LYS A 385 40.18 15.70 -81.82
C LYS A 385 39.85 16.51 -83.07
N LYS A 386 38.82 17.37 -83.01
CA LYS A 386 38.44 18.25 -84.13
C LYS A 386 39.55 19.22 -84.52
N HIS A 387 40.28 19.76 -83.54
CA HIS A 387 41.45 20.63 -83.78
C HIS A 387 42.62 19.87 -84.42
N GLN A 388 42.84 18.60 -84.06
CA GLN A 388 43.89 17.77 -84.66
C GLN A 388 43.56 17.36 -86.11
N GLU A 389 42.28 17.27 -86.48
CA GLU A 389 41.82 16.97 -87.86
C GLU A 389 41.79 18.20 -88.78
N THR A 390 42.08 19.41 -88.28
CA THR A 390 42.23 20.64 -89.09
C THR A 390 43.65 21.22 -89.01
N PRO A 391 44.67 20.60 -89.65
CA PRO A 391 45.99 21.20 -89.75
C PRO A 391 46.01 22.23 -90.88
N GLY A 392 46.06 23.52 -90.52
CA GLY A 392 46.60 24.59 -91.35
C GLY A 392 45.70 25.12 -92.47
N GLN A 393 44.93 26.16 -92.18
CA GLN A 393 44.74 27.27 -93.12
C GLN A 393 45.29 28.52 -92.44
N ILE A 394 46.58 28.80 -92.69
CA ILE A 394 47.18 30.13 -92.60
C ILE A 394 47.60 30.48 -94.02
#